data_AF-A0A357F270-F1
#
_entry.id   AF-A0A357F270-F1
#
_cell.length_a   1.000
_cell.length_b   1.000
_cell.length_c   1.000
_cell.angle_alpha   90.00
_cell.angle_beta   90.00
_cell.angle_gamma   90.00
#
_symmetry.space_group_name_H-M   'P 1'
#
loop_
_entity.id
_entity.type
_entity.pdbx_description
1 polymer ?
#
loop_
_entity_poly.entity_id
_entity_poly.type
_entity_poly.pdbx_seq_one_letter_code
_entity_poly.pdbx_strand_id
1 'polypeptide(L)'
;MNIPEFNEIVDQNDQTLARFEHLRALGPLVGNVYPNKFTRSCVSGDEDSITAILKFQPIVEILKELDAVLRKLGMGERPPAEIKNSLNERLREIGNVRIAGRMAVPPRVMGKAAFVHLSDGISRIQIYVRRDDV
;
A
#
# COMPACT_ATOMS: atom_id res chain seq x y z
N MET A 1 31.32 8.00 -22.56
CA MET A 1 29.93 8.45 -22.28
C MET A 1 30.01 9.40 -21.10
N ASN A 2 29.58 10.65 -21.29
CA ASN A 2 29.47 11.60 -20.18
C ASN A 2 28.18 11.26 -19.43
N ILE A 3 28.28 10.85 -18.17
CA ILE A 3 27.10 10.62 -17.33
C ILE A 3 26.74 12.00 -16.77
N PRO A 4 25.54 12.53 -17.06
CA PRO A 4 25.17 13.86 -16.58
C PRO A 4 25.11 13.89 -15.06
N GLU A 5 25.59 14.99 -14.48
CA GLU A 5 25.60 15.21 -13.05
C GLU A 5 24.19 15.49 -12.53
N PHE A 6 23.93 15.25 -11.25
CA PHE A 6 22.59 15.43 -10.66
C PHE A 6 21.97 16.81 -10.91
N ASN A 7 22.82 17.85 -10.86
CA ASN A 7 22.43 19.24 -11.07
C ASN A 7 22.10 19.55 -12.55
N GLU A 8 22.45 18.66 -13.48
CA GLU A 8 22.18 18.78 -14.92
C GLU A 8 20.88 18.08 -15.31
N ILE A 9 20.36 17.17 -14.47
CA ILE A 9 19.20 16.32 -14.76
C ILE A 9 17.93 16.82 -14.06
N VAL A 10 18.05 17.33 -12.83
CA VAL A 10 16.90 17.71 -12.01
C VAL A 10 17.06 19.12 -11.49
N ASP A 11 16.03 19.94 -11.70
CA ASP A 11 15.93 21.26 -11.10
C ASP A 11 15.99 21.14 -9.57
N GLN A 12 16.98 21.82 -8.99
CA GLN A 12 17.18 21.82 -7.56
C GLN A 12 16.08 22.65 -6.90
N ASN A 13 15.23 21.98 -6.13
CA ASN A 13 14.21 22.59 -5.29
C ASN A 13 14.20 21.89 -3.93
N ASP A 14 13.45 22.45 -3.00
CA ASP A 14 13.37 21.96 -1.62
C ASP A 14 13.00 20.47 -1.53
N GLN A 15 12.19 19.96 -2.46
CA GLN A 15 11.83 18.53 -2.46
C GLN A 15 12.97 17.64 -2.95
N THR A 16 13.72 18.09 -3.95
CA THR A 16 14.88 17.38 -4.49
C THR A 16 15.98 17.28 -3.43
N LEU A 17 16.24 18.38 -2.72
CA LEU A 17 17.20 18.41 -1.60
C LEU A 17 16.75 17.50 -0.45
N ALA A 18 15.49 17.60 -0.01
CA ALA A 18 14.97 16.75 1.07
C ALA A 18 15.06 15.25 0.74
N ARG A 19 14.77 14.87 -0.52
CA ARG A 19 14.90 13.47 -0.96
C ARG A 19 16.36 12.99 -0.97
N PHE A 20 17.30 13.86 -1.35
CA PHE A 20 18.73 13.55 -1.30
C PHE A 20 19.20 13.34 0.14
N GLU A 21 18.79 14.21 1.08
CA GLU A 21 19.11 14.07 2.50
C GLU A 21 18.53 12.77 3.09
N HIS A 22 17.28 12.43 2.78
CA HIS A 22 16.70 11.15 3.18
C HIS A 22 17.47 9.95 2.64
N LEU A 23 17.88 9.98 1.37
CA LEU A 23 18.69 8.91 0.77
C LEU A 23 20.01 8.72 1.52
N ARG A 24 20.69 9.83 1.86
CA ARG A 24 21.93 9.81 2.63
C ARG A 24 21.73 9.27 4.04
N ALA A 25 20.59 9.58 4.67
CA ALA A 25 20.24 9.06 6.00
C ALA A 25 19.87 7.57 5.99
N LEU A 26 19.30 7.05 4.90
CA LEU A 26 18.93 5.63 4.78
C LEU A 26 20.16 4.73 4.65
N GLY A 27 21.23 5.16 3.97
CA GLY A 27 22.43 4.37 3.75
C GLY A 27 23.00 3.71 5.01
N PRO A 28 23.30 4.47 6.08
CA PRO A 28 23.77 3.91 7.35
C PRO A 28 22.77 2.96 8.04
N LEU A 29 21.47 3.10 7.79
CA LEU A 29 20.42 2.31 8.45
C LEU A 29 20.19 0.96 7.79
N VAL A 30 20.19 0.92 6.44
CA VAL A 30 19.80 -0.28 5.67
C VAL A 30 20.92 -0.84 4.80
N GLY A 31 22.05 -0.14 4.69
CA GLY A 31 23.14 -0.48 3.77
C GLY A 31 22.75 -0.22 2.32
N ASN A 32 22.08 -1.19 1.69
CA ASN A 32 21.61 -1.05 0.31
C ASN A 32 20.25 -0.34 0.26
N VAL A 33 20.26 0.94 -0.14
CA VAL A 33 19.07 1.79 -0.31
C VAL A 33 18.25 1.46 -1.57
N TYR A 34 18.79 0.64 -2.48
CA TYR A 34 18.11 0.11 -3.66
C TYR A 34 18.11 -1.43 -3.65
N PRO A 35 17.43 -2.07 -2.68
CA PRO A 35 17.36 -3.52 -2.60
C PRO A 35 16.50 -4.10 -3.74
N ASN A 36 16.82 -5.31 -4.15
CA ASN A 36 16.11 -6.06 -5.20
C ASN A 36 15.58 -7.43 -4.71
N LYS A 37 15.55 -7.64 -3.39
CA LYS A 37 15.23 -8.94 -2.77
C LYS A 37 13.79 -9.08 -2.26
N PHE A 38 12.94 -8.06 -2.45
CA PHE A 38 11.55 -8.15 -1.99
C PHE A 38 10.78 -9.14 -2.87
N THR A 39 10.25 -10.19 -2.25
CA THR A 39 9.43 -11.20 -2.92
C THR A 39 7.97 -11.02 -2.53
N ARG A 40 7.10 -10.79 -3.51
CA ARG A 40 5.65 -10.78 -3.32
C ARG A 40 5.15 -12.19 -2.98
N SER A 41 3.99 -12.28 -2.36
CA SER A 41 3.33 -13.58 -2.14
C SER A 41 2.65 -14.06 -3.42
N CYS A 42 2.07 -15.28 -3.38
CA CYS A 42 1.30 -15.85 -4.49
C CYS A 42 -0.07 -16.37 -4.02
N VAL A 43 -0.74 -15.65 -3.13
CA VAL A 43 -2.03 -16.02 -2.55
C VAL A 43 -3.15 -16.02 -3.61
N SER A 44 -3.07 -15.11 -4.59
CA SER A 44 -4.02 -15.04 -5.71
C SER A 44 -3.75 -16.06 -6.83
N GLY A 45 -2.74 -16.93 -6.67
CA GLY A 45 -2.31 -17.95 -7.64
C GLY A 45 -0.94 -17.63 -8.23
N ASP A 46 -0.84 -16.51 -8.95
CA ASP A 46 0.43 -15.95 -9.45
C ASP A 46 0.99 -14.91 -8.47
N GLU A 47 2.04 -14.19 -8.86
CA GLU A 47 2.60 -13.09 -8.06
C GLU A 47 1.54 -12.04 -7.68
N ASP A 48 1.42 -11.76 -6.37
CA ASP A 48 0.42 -10.85 -5.80
C ASP A 48 0.74 -9.37 -6.08
N SER A 49 0.45 -8.93 -7.30
CA SER A 49 0.25 -7.51 -7.59
C SER A 49 -1.02 -6.98 -6.92
N ILE A 50 -1.14 -5.65 -6.79
CA ILE A 50 -2.33 -5.04 -6.19
C ILE A 50 -3.55 -5.35 -7.05
N THR A 51 -3.42 -5.27 -8.38
CA THR A 51 -4.47 -5.66 -9.32
C THR A 51 -4.84 -7.13 -9.22
N ALA A 52 -3.86 -8.05 -9.06
CA ALA A 52 -4.14 -9.48 -8.92
C ALA A 52 -4.95 -9.78 -7.64
N ILE A 53 -4.53 -9.21 -6.51
CA ILE A 53 -5.25 -9.33 -5.23
C ILE A 53 -6.69 -8.81 -5.34
N LEU A 54 -6.90 -7.64 -5.96
CA LEU A 54 -8.25 -7.08 -6.10
C LEU A 54 -9.14 -7.88 -7.07
N LYS A 55 -8.56 -8.69 -7.95
CA LYS A 55 -9.27 -9.60 -8.87
C LYS A 55 -9.41 -11.02 -8.31
N PHE A 56 -8.78 -11.32 -7.17
CA PHE A 56 -8.85 -12.63 -6.56
C PHE A 56 -10.30 -12.92 -6.14
N GLN A 57 -10.84 -14.05 -6.61
CA GLN A 57 -12.28 -14.34 -6.53
C GLN A 57 -12.86 -14.23 -5.11
N PRO A 58 -12.22 -14.77 -4.04
CA PRO A 58 -12.70 -14.60 -2.68
C PRO A 58 -12.79 -13.12 -2.24
N ILE A 59 -11.84 -12.28 -2.67
CA ILE A 59 -11.85 -10.85 -2.35
C ILE A 59 -12.96 -10.14 -3.13
N VAL A 60 -13.13 -10.47 -4.42
CA VAL A 60 -14.20 -9.91 -5.26
C VAL A 60 -15.59 -10.21 -4.65
N GLU A 61 -15.80 -11.41 -4.12
CA GLU A 61 -17.04 -11.79 -3.45
C GLU A 61 -17.29 -10.99 -2.18
N ILE A 62 -16.26 -10.82 -1.34
CA ILE A 62 -16.33 -10.00 -0.12
C ILE A 62 -16.66 -8.54 -0.46
N LEU A 63 -16.02 -7.99 -1.50
CA LEU A 63 -16.29 -6.62 -1.95
C LEU A 63 -17.72 -6.45 -2.47
N LYS A 64 -18.23 -7.41 -3.26
CA LYS A 64 -19.62 -7.40 -3.73
C LYS A 64 -20.63 -7.42 -2.58
N GLU A 65 -20.37 -8.21 -1.54
CA GLU A 65 -21.22 -8.29 -0.37
C GLU A 65 -21.20 -6.98 0.42
N LEU A 66 -20.00 -6.41 0.63
CA LEU A 66 -19.85 -5.10 1.28
C LEU A 66 -20.60 -4.00 0.50
N ASP A 67 -20.45 -3.97 -0.83
CA ASP A 67 -21.15 -3.01 -1.69
C ASP A 67 -22.67 -3.17 -1.61
N ALA A 68 -23.18 -4.40 -1.56
CA ALA A 68 -24.60 -4.67 -1.40
C ALA A 68 -25.15 -4.15 -0.05
N VAL A 69 -24.34 -4.21 1.01
CA VAL A 69 -24.68 -3.66 2.33
C VAL A 69 -24.63 -2.13 2.29
N LEU A 70 -23.57 -1.54 1.75
CA LEU A 70 -23.41 -0.09 1.65
C LEU A 70 -24.54 0.58 0.86
N ARG A 71 -25.06 -0.06 -0.20
CA ARG A 71 -26.20 0.45 -0.98
C ARG A 71 -27.52 0.54 -0.20
N LYS A 72 -27.65 -0.22 0.90
CA LYS A 72 -28.84 -0.20 1.77
C LYS A 72 -28.73 0.86 2.87
N LEU A 73 -27.54 1.41 3.10
CA LEU A 73 -27.27 2.36 4.16
C LEU A 73 -27.51 3.79 3.69
N GLY A 74 -27.92 4.65 4.62
CA GLY A 74 -28.01 6.08 4.38
C GLY A 74 -26.63 6.72 4.15
N MET A 75 -26.62 7.93 3.58
CA MET A 75 -25.39 8.66 3.33
C MET A 75 -24.61 8.89 4.64
N GLY A 76 -23.39 8.35 4.73
CA GLY A 76 -22.52 8.49 5.90
C GLY A 76 -22.74 7.45 7.01
N GLU A 77 -23.72 6.55 6.85
CA GLU A 77 -23.91 5.43 7.78
C GLU A 77 -22.81 4.38 7.60
N ARG A 78 -22.31 3.86 8.72
CA ARG A 78 -21.29 2.81 8.73
C ARG A 78 -21.94 1.43 8.69
N PRO A 79 -21.34 0.44 8.01
CA PRO A 79 -21.82 -0.93 8.04
C PRO A 79 -21.98 -1.45 9.48
N PRO A 80 -23.01 -2.26 9.75
CA PRO A 80 -23.17 -2.96 11.02
C PRO A 80 -21.88 -3.70 11.41
N ALA A 81 -21.53 -3.64 12.70
CA ALA A 81 -20.30 -4.22 13.20
C ALA A 81 -20.23 -5.74 12.96
N GLU A 82 -21.35 -6.45 13.06
CA GLU A 82 -21.44 -7.89 12.81
C GLU A 82 -21.02 -8.26 11.39
N ILE A 83 -21.57 -7.57 10.38
CA ILE A 83 -21.22 -7.77 8.97
C ILE A 83 -19.73 -7.46 8.77
N LYS A 84 -19.27 -6.30 9.26
CA LYS A 84 -17.87 -5.91 9.12
C LYS A 84 -16.92 -6.94 9.75
N ASN A 85 -17.25 -7.48 10.92
CA ASN A 85 -16.43 -8.46 11.62
C ASN A 85 -16.39 -9.78 10.84
N SER A 86 -17.54 -10.29 10.38
CA SER A 86 -17.63 -11.49 9.55
C SER A 86 -16.82 -11.37 8.25
N LEU A 87 -16.91 -10.24 7.54
CA LEU A 87 -16.09 -10.00 6.34
C LEU A 87 -14.60 -9.93 6.67
N ASN A 88 -14.22 -9.33 7.79
CA ASN A 88 -12.82 -9.29 8.22
C ASN A 88 -12.28 -10.66 8.63
N GLU A 89 -13.10 -11.52 9.22
CA GLU A 89 -12.72 -12.90 9.55
C GLU A 89 -12.45 -13.70 8.28
N ARG A 90 -13.33 -13.60 7.28
CA ARG A 90 -13.10 -14.21 5.95
C ARG A 90 -11.84 -13.69 5.26
N LEU A 91 -11.55 -12.38 5.37
CA LEU A 91 -10.29 -11.83 4.87
C LEU A 91 -9.07 -12.38 5.62
N ARG A 92 -9.18 -12.68 6.92
CA ARG A 92 -8.09 -13.29 7.71
C ARG A 92 -7.82 -14.74 7.31
N GLU A 93 -8.86 -15.49 6.94
CA GLU A 93 -8.74 -16.89 6.48
C GLU A 93 -7.94 -17.01 5.18
N ILE A 94 -7.93 -15.97 4.35
CA ILE A 94 -7.08 -15.91 3.14
C ILE A 94 -5.59 -15.89 3.49
N GLY A 95 -5.23 -15.40 4.68
CA GLY A 95 -3.87 -15.36 5.19
C GLY A 95 -3.13 -14.06 4.87
N ASN A 96 -1.81 -14.11 5.05
CA ASN A 96 -0.94 -12.95 4.92
C ASN A 96 -0.48 -12.74 3.47
N VAL A 97 -0.62 -11.51 2.97
CA VAL A 97 -0.13 -11.11 1.65
C VAL A 97 1.10 -10.21 1.76
N ARG A 98 2.01 -10.33 0.81
CA ARG A 98 3.17 -9.47 0.60
C ARG A 98 3.03 -8.80 -0.75
N ILE A 99 2.76 -7.50 -0.73
CA ILE A 99 2.55 -6.68 -1.93
C ILE A 99 3.58 -5.56 -1.99
N ALA A 100 3.82 -5.02 -3.20
CA ALA A 100 4.67 -3.84 -3.38
C ALA A 100 4.09 -2.93 -4.47
N GLY A 101 4.25 -1.62 -4.28
CA GLY A 101 3.82 -0.59 -5.23
C GLY A 101 4.38 0.78 -4.86
N ARG A 102 4.11 1.78 -5.71
CA ARG A 102 4.43 3.17 -5.47
C ARG A 102 3.46 3.78 -4.46
N MET A 103 3.97 4.52 -3.49
CA MET A 103 3.13 5.39 -2.64
C MET A 103 2.51 6.47 -3.53
N ALA A 104 1.21 6.36 -3.81
CA ALA A 104 0.50 7.20 -4.76
C ALA A 104 0.16 8.60 -4.19
N VAL A 105 0.09 8.70 -2.87
CA VAL A 105 -0.22 9.93 -2.13
C VAL A 105 0.64 10.00 -0.87
N PRO A 106 0.87 11.21 -0.33
CA PRO A 106 1.51 11.36 0.98
C PRO A 106 0.75 10.58 2.07
N PRO A 107 1.45 9.93 3.01
CA PRO A 107 0.81 9.24 4.13
C PRO A 107 -0.03 10.20 5.00
N ARG A 108 -1.20 9.74 5.41
CA ARG A 108 -2.02 10.40 6.44
C ARG A 108 -1.64 9.86 7.80
N VAL A 109 -0.78 10.58 8.50
CA VAL A 109 -0.27 10.19 9.83
C VAL A 109 -1.24 10.69 10.91
N MET A 110 -1.69 9.77 11.76
CA MET A 110 -2.66 9.98 12.83
C MET A 110 -2.09 9.44 14.15
N GLY A 111 -1.02 10.08 14.64
CA GLY A 111 -0.33 9.66 15.88
C GLY A 111 0.44 8.35 15.69
N LYS A 112 -0.04 7.26 16.31
CA LYS A 112 0.58 5.92 16.23
C LYS A 112 0.19 5.13 14.99
N ALA A 113 -0.72 5.66 14.17
CA ALA A 113 -1.27 5.01 12.99
C ALA A 113 -1.03 5.88 11.75
N ALA A 114 -0.86 5.24 10.59
CA ALA A 114 -0.80 5.91 9.31
C ALA A 114 -1.58 5.15 8.24
N PHE A 115 -2.17 5.90 7.31
CA PHE A 115 -2.82 5.35 6.12
C PHE A 115 -2.12 5.87 4.86
N VAL A 116 -1.84 4.98 3.91
CA VAL A 116 -1.28 5.37 2.61
C VAL A 116 -1.84 4.48 1.51
N HIS A 117 -1.97 5.03 0.29
CA HIS A 117 -2.35 4.24 -0.87
C HIS A 117 -1.09 3.78 -1.62
N LEU A 118 -0.97 2.47 -1.82
CA LEU A 118 -0.01 1.87 -2.73
C LEU A 118 -0.66 1.66 -4.10
N SER A 119 0.14 1.83 -5.16
CA SER A 119 -0.27 1.66 -6.55
C SER A 119 0.73 0.81 -7.31
N ASP A 120 0.25 -0.18 -8.05
CA ASP A 120 1.08 -0.97 -8.98
C ASP A 120 1.07 -0.40 -10.41
N GLY A 121 0.43 0.76 -10.60
CA GLY A 121 0.27 1.45 -11.89
C GLY A 121 -1.11 1.29 -12.50
N ILE A 122 -1.87 0.28 -12.09
CA ILE A 122 -3.23 0.01 -12.59
C ILE A 122 -4.25 0.18 -11.48
N SER A 123 -4.01 -0.46 -10.33
CA SER A 123 -4.93 -0.44 -9.20
C SER A 123 -4.27 0.17 -7.97
N ARG A 124 -5.11 0.57 -7.01
CA ARG A 124 -4.67 1.14 -5.73
C ARG A 124 -5.28 0.38 -4.58
N ILE A 125 -4.50 0.19 -3.52
CA ILE A 125 -4.97 -0.36 -2.26
C ILE A 125 -4.49 0.53 -1.11
N GLN A 126 -5.35 0.74 -0.12
CA GLN A 126 -4.99 1.46 1.09
C GLN A 126 -4.35 0.48 2.08
N ILE A 127 -3.16 0.81 2.58
CA ILE A 127 -2.54 0.11 3.69
C ILE A 127 -2.71 0.90 4.99
N TYR A 128 -2.81 0.17 6.09
CA TYR A 128 -2.86 0.68 7.44
C TYR A 128 -1.60 0.23 8.18
N VAL A 129 -0.84 1.18 8.70
CA VAL A 129 0.43 0.92 9.40
C VAL A 129 0.30 1.42 10.84
N ARG A 130 0.61 0.58 11.82
CA ARG A 130 0.67 0.95 13.24
C ARG A 130 2.10 0.83 13.74
N ARG A 131 2.54 1.80 14.54
CA ARG A 131 3.86 1.79 15.16
C ARG A 131 4.10 0.55 16.04
N ASP A 132 3.08 0.07 16.73
CA ASP A 132 3.22 -1.05 17.67
C ASP A 132 3.31 -2.43 16.95
N ASP A 133 3.08 -2.47 15.63
CA ASP A 133 3.15 -3.69 14.82
C ASP A 133 4.44 -3.79 13.95
N VAL A 134 5.31 -2.78 13.98
CA VAL A 134 6.52 -2.66 13.11
C VAL A 134 7.80 -2.43 13.89
#